data_AF-A0A1A3EJ71-F1
#
_entry.id   AF-A0A1A3EJ71-F1
#
_cell.length_a   1.000
_cell.length_b   1.000
_cell.length_c   1.000
_cell.angle_alpha   90.00
_cell.angle_beta   90.00
_cell.angle_gamma   90.00
#
_symmetry.space_group_name_H-M   'P 1'
#
loop_
_entity.id
_entity.type
_entity.pdbx_description
1 polymer ?
#
loop_
_entity_poly.entity_id
_entity_poly.type
_entity_poly.pdbx_seq_one_letter_code
_entity_poly.pdbx_strand_id
1 'polypeptide(L)'
;MTSLMQQIEELDVEEWASLTKQAALAAVAANTRLGVPTPPEVAAVAKMSEQDLIDQRRRFGPAPKRLSAVQQLVQADHRRVVAERQAEKADQDRRDAEAATTTARAEAQQSADVATAARERVRAVEAESARKDAERAEERAAAQQRLDLLRGELQQVRASAAADAAAAREALTAAEARAEERSAERSAERAAAERTIQELRDELARVRADAETEVAAAREEVRAAEERAEQRMAERASERQDAEHRVQQVRGELDQVRADAADAVAAARGQASGEIAAAQETAQVQIAKARTAAQEAMARAQREVEEVRAEAAAHVAEARRQADAAITAAHQAVHTEIARVHAEREEIRRAAAARDAVAGETTLSIPVPAASIRAHTGAIEDALATVRHVDYVLEAAAAEGGGLRGGGDVELVRNLVGTVQEQAWGLSEELRTLPSRFGSDWDVQAARVYVSTAANAYGSLLQRIEETVDQLRQNGLAELVDIVTTMLDEHPWRQP
;
A
#
# COMPACT_ATOMS: atom_id res chain seq x y z
N MET A 1 97.11 79.65 -163.54
CA MET A 1 96.32 78.40 -163.46
C MET A 1 97.09 77.20 -162.85
N THR A 2 98.30 77.36 -162.29
CA THR A 2 99.12 76.21 -161.81
C THR A 2 99.03 75.91 -160.31
N SER A 3 98.70 76.89 -159.43
CA SER A 3 98.68 76.69 -157.96
C SER A 3 97.51 75.84 -157.45
N LEU A 4 96.35 75.85 -158.13
CA LEU A 4 95.16 75.13 -157.67
C LEU A 4 95.29 73.61 -157.89
N MET A 5 95.93 73.18 -158.99
CA MET A 5 96.14 71.76 -159.27
C MET A 5 97.04 71.08 -158.23
N GLN A 6 98.11 71.74 -157.77
CA GLN A 6 98.99 71.20 -156.73
C GLN A 6 98.26 71.01 -155.39
N GLN A 7 97.40 71.96 -154.99
CA GLN A 7 96.64 71.85 -153.75
C GLN A 7 95.62 70.71 -153.80
N ILE A 8 95.02 70.45 -154.96
CA ILE A 8 94.11 69.30 -155.15
C ILE A 8 94.87 67.96 -155.10
N GLU A 9 96.16 67.94 -155.45
CA GLU A 9 97.01 66.75 -155.34
C GLU A 9 97.48 66.43 -153.92
N GLU A 10 97.56 67.43 -153.02
CA GLU A 10 98.04 67.24 -151.64
C GLU A 10 96.95 66.80 -150.63
N LEU A 11 95.67 66.88 -150.99
CA LEU A 11 94.56 66.44 -150.13
C LEU A 11 94.58 64.92 -149.90
N ASP A 12 94.32 64.48 -148.66
CA ASP A 12 94.10 63.07 -148.36
C ASP A 12 92.87 62.53 -149.14
N VAL A 13 92.80 61.22 -149.36
CA VAL A 13 91.76 60.61 -150.20
C VAL A 13 90.35 60.85 -149.63
N GLU A 14 90.20 60.81 -148.30
CA GLU A 14 88.91 61.04 -147.63
C GLU A 14 88.53 62.53 -147.67
N GLU A 15 89.51 63.42 -147.50
CA GLU A 15 89.33 64.87 -147.61
C GLU A 15 89.02 65.33 -149.04
N TRP A 16 89.70 64.77 -150.05
CA TRP A 16 89.42 65.05 -151.47
C TRP A 16 87.99 64.67 -151.84
N ALA A 17 87.52 63.50 -151.39
CA ALA A 17 86.20 62.99 -151.74
C ALA A 17 85.08 63.84 -151.15
N SER A 18 85.20 64.21 -149.86
CA SER A 18 84.23 65.09 -149.20
C SER A 18 84.18 66.48 -149.86
N LEU A 19 85.34 67.08 -150.14
CA LEU A 19 85.44 68.43 -150.72
C LEU A 19 84.94 68.48 -152.18
N THR A 20 85.26 67.46 -152.98
CA THR A 20 84.76 67.31 -154.36
C THR A 20 83.24 67.12 -154.39
N LYS A 21 82.69 66.33 -153.46
CA LYS A 21 81.24 66.14 -153.35
C LYS A 21 80.51 67.43 -153.01
N GLN A 22 81.03 68.18 -152.03
CA GLN A 22 80.45 69.46 -151.64
C GLN A 22 80.50 70.48 -152.77
N ALA A 23 81.61 70.58 -153.50
CA ALA A 23 81.73 71.49 -154.64
C ALA A 23 80.76 71.15 -155.79
N ALA A 24 80.60 69.87 -156.12
CA ALA A 24 79.67 69.42 -157.16
C ALA A 24 78.20 69.68 -156.78
N LEU A 25 77.82 69.42 -155.53
CA LEU A 25 76.48 69.74 -155.02
C LEU A 25 76.21 71.25 -155.06
N ALA A 26 77.19 72.07 -154.67
CA ALA A 26 77.07 73.53 -154.72
C ALA A 26 76.89 74.04 -156.16
N ALA A 27 77.63 73.48 -157.12
CA ALA A 27 77.51 73.84 -158.54
C ALA A 27 76.16 73.43 -159.16
N VAL A 28 75.64 72.25 -158.84
CA VAL A 28 74.28 71.81 -159.26
C VAL A 28 73.22 72.75 -158.69
N ALA A 29 73.34 73.13 -157.42
CA ALA A 29 72.40 74.05 -156.78
C ALA A 29 72.44 75.46 -157.40
N ALA A 30 73.62 75.97 -157.76
CA ALA A 30 73.77 77.27 -158.41
C ALA A 30 73.14 77.31 -159.80
N ASN A 31 73.38 76.30 -160.65
CA ASN A 31 72.81 76.24 -162.00
C ASN A 31 71.28 76.07 -162.00
N THR A 32 70.74 75.31 -161.04
CA THR A 32 69.29 75.19 -160.83
C THR A 32 68.65 76.55 -160.48
N ARG A 33 69.33 77.40 -159.71
CA ARG A 33 68.84 78.76 -159.37
C ARG A 33 68.89 79.73 -160.56
N LEU A 34 69.86 79.58 -161.44
CA LEU A 34 70.05 80.45 -162.61
C LEU A 34 69.25 80.02 -163.85
N GLY A 35 68.52 78.89 -163.76
CA GLY A 35 67.75 78.34 -164.89
C GLY A 35 68.61 77.81 -166.03
N VAL A 36 69.91 77.63 -165.81
CA VAL A 36 70.87 77.12 -166.80
C VAL A 36 71.01 75.60 -166.61
N PRO A 37 70.90 74.78 -167.66
CA PRO A 37 71.09 73.34 -167.52
C PRO A 37 72.52 73.03 -167.03
N THR A 38 72.61 72.27 -165.93
CA THR A 38 73.90 71.85 -165.36
C THR A 38 74.62 70.89 -166.30
N PRO A 39 75.92 71.06 -166.55
CA PRO A 39 76.72 70.08 -167.30
C PRO A 39 76.61 68.67 -166.68
N PRO A 40 76.44 67.61 -167.49
CA PRO A 40 76.11 66.27 -167.00
C PRO A 40 77.19 65.66 -166.10
N GLU A 41 78.46 66.03 -166.30
CA GLU A 41 79.60 65.52 -165.52
C GLU A 41 79.53 65.97 -164.05
N VAL A 42 79.19 67.25 -163.80
CA VAL A 42 79.06 67.80 -162.45
C VAL A 42 77.84 67.23 -161.74
N ALA A 43 76.75 67.01 -162.48
CA ALA A 43 75.55 66.36 -161.95
C ALA A 43 75.79 64.89 -161.58
N ALA A 44 76.68 64.18 -162.30
CA ALA A 44 77.07 62.81 -161.98
C ALA A 44 77.89 62.75 -160.68
N VAL A 45 78.91 63.60 -160.54
CA VAL A 45 79.76 63.66 -159.33
C VAL A 45 78.94 64.00 -158.08
N ALA A 46 77.96 64.91 -158.19
CA ALA A 46 77.07 65.26 -157.09
C ALA A 46 76.17 64.10 -156.61
N LYS A 47 75.88 63.12 -157.49
CA LYS A 47 75.06 61.94 -157.15
C LYS A 47 75.85 60.78 -156.54
N MET A 48 77.19 60.80 -156.62
CA MET A 48 78.05 59.74 -156.08
C MET A 48 78.15 59.80 -154.54
N SER A 49 78.28 58.66 -153.87
CA SER A 49 78.56 58.63 -152.41
C SER A 49 80.02 59.03 -152.12
N GLU A 50 80.33 59.41 -150.88
CA GLU A 50 81.73 59.72 -150.53
C GLU A 50 82.63 58.48 -150.69
N GLN A 51 82.11 57.30 -150.37
CA GLN A 51 82.78 56.02 -150.63
C GLN A 51 83.08 55.82 -152.13
N ASP A 52 82.13 56.13 -153.00
CA ASP A 52 82.32 55.99 -154.46
C ASP A 52 83.35 56.98 -155.00
N LEU A 53 83.40 58.20 -154.45
CA LEU A 53 84.39 59.22 -154.81
C LEU A 53 85.78 58.85 -154.30
N ILE A 54 85.89 58.29 -153.09
CA ILE A 54 87.13 57.72 -152.56
C ILE A 54 87.64 56.63 -153.51
N ASP A 55 86.77 55.71 -153.94
CA ASP A 55 87.14 54.63 -154.85
C ASP A 55 87.53 55.16 -156.24
N GLN A 56 86.86 56.20 -156.75
CA GLN A 56 87.21 56.86 -158.01
C GLN A 56 88.59 57.53 -157.95
N ARG A 57 88.91 58.24 -156.86
CA ARG A 57 90.24 58.85 -156.63
C ARG A 57 91.32 57.79 -156.45
N ARG A 58 91.02 56.68 -155.78
CA ARG A 58 91.97 55.55 -155.64
C ARG A 58 92.26 54.86 -156.97
N ARG A 59 91.29 54.82 -157.91
CA ARG A 59 91.47 54.22 -159.23
C ARG A 59 92.11 55.14 -160.27
N PHE A 60 91.79 56.43 -160.28
CA PHE A 60 92.19 57.36 -161.35
C PHE A 60 93.01 58.56 -160.86
N GLY A 61 93.29 58.67 -159.56
CA GLY A 61 94.13 59.70 -158.98
C GLY A 61 95.63 59.41 -159.05
N PRO A 62 96.48 60.39 -158.72
CA PRO A 62 97.93 60.20 -158.66
C PRO A 62 98.29 59.11 -157.63
N ALA A 63 99.29 58.28 -157.95
CA ALA A 63 99.67 57.15 -157.11
C ALA A 63 100.13 57.61 -155.71
N PRO A 64 99.77 56.88 -154.62
CA PRO A 64 100.17 57.26 -153.27
C PRO A 64 101.69 57.28 -153.13
N LYS A 65 102.22 58.37 -152.53
CA LYS A 65 103.66 58.51 -152.24
C LYS A 65 104.10 57.33 -151.34
N ARG A 66 105.13 56.59 -151.77
CA ARG A 66 105.70 55.50 -150.97
C ARG A 66 106.24 56.09 -149.65
N LEU A 67 105.63 55.70 -148.53
CA LEU A 67 106.09 56.05 -147.18
C LEU A 67 107.50 55.47 -146.93
N SER A 68 108.36 56.22 -146.24
CA SER A 68 109.72 55.78 -145.98
C SER A 68 109.75 54.67 -144.91
N ALA A 69 110.79 53.82 -144.91
CA ALA A 69 110.90 52.67 -144.00
C ALA A 69 110.78 53.02 -142.50
N VAL A 70 111.14 54.24 -142.11
CA VAL A 70 111.02 54.74 -140.72
C VAL A 70 109.56 54.89 -140.29
N GLN A 71 108.68 55.35 -141.19
CA GLN A 71 107.26 55.52 -140.88
C GLN A 71 106.54 54.17 -140.69
N GLN A 72 106.99 53.12 -141.39
CA GLN A 72 106.45 51.76 -141.22
C GLN A 72 106.81 51.16 -139.84
N LEU A 73 108.02 51.42 -139.33
CA LEU A 73 108.44 50.96 -138.01
C LEU A 73 107.61 51.62 -136.90
N VAL A 74 107.38 52.93 -136.99
CA VAL A 74 106.56 53.69 -136.03
C VAL A 74 105.11 53.18 -136.03
N GLN A 75 104.55 52.89 -137.19
CA GLN A 75 103.20 52.32 -137.29
C GLN A 75 103.12 50.91 -136.70
N ALA A 76 104.15 50.08 -136.88
CA ALA A 76 104.22 48.75 -136.29
C ALA A 76 104.32 48.80 -134.75
N ASP A 77 105.14 49.70 -134.21
CA ASP A 77 105.28 49.86 -132.75
C ASP A 77 104.01 50.45 -132.11
N HIS A 78 103.35 51.42 -132.77
CA HIS A 78 102.05 51.90 -132.32
C HIS A 78 101.01 50.77 -132.26
N ARG A 79 100.95 49.90 -133.28
CA ARG A 79 100.05 48.73 -133.28
C ARG A 79 100.38 47.74 -132.15
N ARG A 80 101.66 47.52 -131.86
CA ARG A 80 102.10 46.69 -130.73
C ARG A 80 101.60 47.24 -129.40
N VAL A 81 101.80 48.54 -129.14
CA VAL A 81 101.35 49.19 -127.90
C VAL A 81 99.82 49.15 -127.74
N VAL A 82 99.07 49.33 -128.83
CA VAL A 82 97.60 49.20 -128.80
C VAL A 82 97.20 47.75 -128.49
N ALA A 83 97.87 46.75 -129.07
CA ALA A 83 97.59 45.35 -128.80
C ALA A 83 97.95 44.95 -127.35
N GLU A 84 99.09 45.43 -126.82
CA GLU A 84 99.48 45.22 -125.42
C GLU A 84 98.46 45.82 -124.45
N ARG A 85 98.02 47.08 -124.69
CA ARG A 85 96.97 47.71 -123.89
C ARG A 85 95.63 46.98 -123.98
N GLN A 86 95.28 46.43 -125.14
CA GLN A 86 94.06 45.64 -125.30
C GLN A 86 94.15 44.30 -124.55
N ALA A 87 95.32 43.64 -124.56
CA ALA A 87 95.55 42.41 -123.81
C ALA A 87 95.49 42.66 -122.29
N GLU A 88 96.15 43.71 -121.80
CA GLU A 88 96.08 44.12 -120.39
C GLU A 88 94.66 44.43 -119.95
N LYS A 89 93.89 45.15 -120.77
CA LYS A 89 92.47 45.41 -120.52
C LYS A 89 91.65 44.13 -120.47
N ALA A 90 91.84 43.21 -121.42
CA ALA A 90 91.12 41.94 -121.45
C ALA A 90 91.45 41.06 -120.22
N ASP A 91 92.71 41.06 -119.77
CA ASP A 91 93.11 40.36 -118.55
C ASP A 91 92.52 41.00 -117.29
N GLN A 92 92.42 42.33 -117.24
CA GLN A 92 91.75 43.03 -116.15
C GLN A 92 90.25 42.75 -116.15
N ASP A 93 89.58 42.84 -117.30
CA ASP A 93 88.15 42.52 -117.45
C ASP A 93 87.87 41.06 -117.04
N ARG A 94 88.78 40.12 -117.37
CA ARG A 94 88.69 38.73 -116.92
C ARG A 94 88.79 38.60 -115.40
N ARG A 95 89.75 39.27 -114.76
CA ARG A 95 89.91 39.27 -113.30
C ARG A 95 88.70 39.89 -112.60
N ASP A 96 88.16 40.97 -113.15
CA ASP A 96 86.97 41.63 -112.62
C ASP A 96 85.73 40.74 -112.77
N ALA A 97 85.59 40.03 -113.89
CA ALA A 97 84.53 39.04 -114.08
C ALA A 97 84.66 37.84 -113.13
N GLU A 98 85.89 37.35 -112.90
CA GLU A 98 86.17 36.30 -111.91
C GLU A 98 85.80 36.78 -110.49
N ALA A 99 86.17 38.02 -110.11
CA ALA A 99 85.85 38.62 -108.81
C ALA A 99 84.34 38.88 -108.63
N ALA A 100 83.64 39.31 -109.68
CA ALA A 100 82.19 39.46 -109.66
C ALA A 100 81.49 38.09 -109.51
N THR A 101 82.00 37.06 -110.16
CA THR A 101 81.47 35.69 -110.06
C THR A 101 81.67 35.10 -108.66
N THR A 102 82.83 35.32 -108.04
CA THR A 102 83.08 34.84 -106.66
C THR A 102 82.22 35.59 -105.65
N THR A 103 82.08 36.92 -105.79
CA THR A 103 81.18 37.72 -104.95
C THR A 103 79.72 37.26 -105.10
N ALA A 104 79.23 37.11 -106.33
CA ALA A 104 77.86 36.64 -106.58
C ALA A 104 77.60 35.24 -106.00
N ARG A 105 78.59 34.33 -106.07
CA ARG A 105 78.50 33.00 -105.43
C ARG A 105 78.46 33.10 -103.90
N ALA A 106 79.28 33.98 -103.31
CA ALA A 106 79.28 34.19 -101.87
C ALA A 106 77.95 34.77 -101.37
N GLU A 107 77.39 35.77 -102.08
CA GLU A 107 76.08 36.36 -101.78
C GLU A 107 74.93 35.36 -101.97
N ALA A 108 74.99 34.53 -103.02
CA ALA A 108 74.01 33.47 -103.25
C ALA A 108 74.07 32.40 -102.15
N GLN A 109 75.27 32.01 -101.73
CA GLN A 109 75.46 31.07 -100.62
C GLN A 109 74.94 31.67 -99.31
N GLN A 110 75.29 32.92 -98.99
CA GLN A 110 74.79 33.60 -97.80
C GLN A 110 73.26 33.71 -97.82
N SER A 111 72.66 34.00 -98.97
CA SER A 111 71.20 34.04 -99.14
C SER A 111 70.56 32.67 -98.95
N ALA A 112 71.19 31.60 -99.45
CA ALA A 112 70.74 30.22 -99.25
C ALA A 112 70.83 29.80 -97.77
N ASP A 113 71.90 30.18 -97.08
CA ASP A 113 72.09 29.91 -95.66
C ASP A 113 71.06 30.66 -94.81
N VAL A 114 70.83 31.94 -95.10
CA VAL A 114 69.78 32.74 -94.44
C VAL A 114 68.39 32.17 -94.68
N ALA A 115 68.09 31.74 -95.92
CA ALA A 115 66.81 31.10 -96.24
C ALA A 115 66.64 29.75 -95.52
N THR A 116 67.72 28.98 -95.39
CA THR A 116 67.71 27.71 -94.66
C THR A 116 67.49 27.95 -93.16
N ALA A 117 68.23 28.88 -92.55
CA ALA A 117 68.06 29.26 -91.15
C ALA A 117 66.64 29.82 -90.88
N ALA A 118 66.08 30.60 -91.80
CA ALA A 118 64.71 31.10 -91.69
C ALA A 118 63.68 29.96 -91.72
N ARG A 119 63.85 28.98 -92.63
CA ARG A 119 62.99 27.79 -92.69
C ARG A 119 63.09 26.93 -91.44
N GLU A 120 64.29 26.75 -90.89
CA GLU A 120 64.49 26.01 -89.64
C GLU A 120 63.83 26.72 -88.46
N ARG A 121 63.92 28.05 -88.37
CA ARG A 121 63.19 28.82 -87.36
C ARG A 121 61.68 28.67 -87.50
N VAL A 122 61.14 28.73 -88.71
CA VAL A 122 59.70 28.50 -88.95
C VAL A 122 59.29 27.10 -88.49
N ARG A 123 60.04 26.05 -88.86
CA ARG A 123 59.76 24.68 -88.40
C ARG A 123 59.84 24.54 -86.89
N ALA A 124 60.78 25.22 -86.23
CA ALA A 124 60.88 25.20 -84.78
C ALA A 124 59.67 25.87 -84.11
N VAL A 125 59.22 27.02 -84.63
CA VAL A 125 58.01 27.70 -84.13
C VAL A 125 56.75 26.86 -84.40
N GLU A 126 56.64 26.26 -85.59
CA GLU A 126 55.53 25.35 -85.92
C GLU A 126 55.51 24.15 -84.97
N ALA A 127 56.65 23.51 -84.71
CA ALA A 127 56.75 22.40 -83.77
C ALA A 127 56.42 22.81 -82.32
N GLU A 128 56.87 23.98 -81.87
CA GLU A 128 56.51 24.51 -80.55
C GLU A 128 55.01 24.84 -80.46
N SER A 129 54.43 25.41 -81.51
CA SER A 129 53.00 25.72 -81.56
C SER A 129 52.15 24.44 -81.55
N ALA A 130 52.54 23.42 -82.31
CA ALA A 130 51.88 22.12 -82.32
C ALA A 130 51.96 21.43 -80.95
N ARG A 131 53.10 21.54 -80.25
CA ARG A 131 53.24 21.03 -78.87
C ARG A 131 52.30 21.75 -77.90
N LYS A 132 52.27 23.09 -77.94
CA LYS A 132 51.35 23.89 -77.11
C LYS A 132 49.87 23.62 -77.44
N ASP A 133 49.55 23.31 -78.69
CA ASP A 133 48.20 22.92 -79.09
C ASP A 133 47.83 21.54 -78.54
N ALA A 134 48.76 20.58 -78.58
CA ALA A 134 48.57 19.26 -77.98
C ALA A 134 48.40 19.35 -76.46
N GLU A 135 49.27 20.10 -75.77
CA GLU A 135 49.17 20.34 -74.32
C GLU A 135 47.82 20.96 -73.95
N ARG A 136 47.37 22.00 -74.67
CA ARG A 136 46.05 22.62 -74.45
C ARG A 136 44.89 21.65 -74.75
N ALA A 137 45.04 20.75 -75.70
CA ALA A 137 44.03 19.73 -75.99
C ALA A 137 43.94 18.69 -74.87
N GLU A 138 45.09 18.24 -74.34
CA GLU A 138 45.18 17.34 -73.19
C GLU A 138 44.60 17.99 -71.93
N GLU A 139 44.93 19.26 -71.65
CA GLU A 139 44.36 20.02 -70.53
C GLU A 139 42.84 20.12 -70.62
N ARG A 140 42.30 20.40 -71.81
CA ARG A 140 40.84 20.44 -72.04
C ARG A 140 40.21 19.08 -71.86
N ALA A 141 40.84 18.01 -72.36
CA ALA A 141 40.35 16.65 -72.19
C ALA A 141 40.32 16.24 -70.70
N ALA A 142 41.39 16.55 -69.96
CA ALA A 142 41.46 16.29 -68.52
C ALA A 142 40.43 17.11 -67.73
N ALA A 143 40.24 18.39 -68.07
CA ALA A 143 39.22 19.23 -67.46
C ALA A 143 37.81 18.70 -67.75
N GLN A 144 37.54 18.24 -68.97
CA GLN A 144 36.27 17.65 -69.35
C GLN A 144 36.00 16.34 -68.59
N GLN A 145 36.99 15.45 -68.50
CA GLN A 145 36.89 14.23 -67.69
C GLN A 145 36.58 14.53 -66.22
N ARG A 146 37.22 15.55 -65.65
CA ARG A 146 36.95 15.98 -64.27
C ARG A 146 35.54 16.52 -64.09
N LEU A 147 35.01 17.28 -65.06
CA LEU A 147 33.62 17.74 -65.03
C LEU A 147 32.62 16.59 -65.13
N ASP A 148 32.91 15.59 -65.95
CA ASP A 148 32.03 14.43 -66.11
C ASP A 148 32.04 13.52 -64.86
N LEU A 149 33.21 13.36 -64.21
CA LEU A 149 33.30 12.73 -62.88
C LEU A 149 32.45 13.47 -61.84
N LEU A 150 32.61 14.79 -61.74
CA LEU A 150 31.83 15.61 -60.79
C LEU A 150 30.32 15.55 -61.08
N ARG A 151 29.91 15.49 -62.34
CA ARG A 151 28.50 15.28 -62.71
C ARG A 151 27.99 13.92 -62.27
N GLY A 152 28.79 12.86 -62.45
CA GLY A 152 28.48 11.52 -61.97
C GLY A 152 28.31 11.47 -60.45
N GLU A 153 29.26 12.04 -59.70
CA GLU A 153 29.20 12.15 -58.24
C GLU A 153 27.97 12.95 -57.78
N LEU A 154 27.69 14.09 -58.42
CA LEU A 154 26.49 14.88 -58.11
C LEU A 154 25.19 14.13 -58.39
N GLN A 155 25.13 13.35 -59.47
CA GLN A 155 23.98 12.50 -59.77
C GLN A 155 23.83 11.39 -58.72
N GLN A 156 24.93 10.77 -58.30
CA GLN A 156 24.91 9.75 -57.25
C GLN A 156 24.45 10.32 -55.91
N VAL A 157 24.96 11.48 -55.50
CA VAL A 157 24.53 12.17 -54.27
C VAL A 157 23.05 12.54 -54.34
N ARG A 158 22.57 13.04 -55.49
CA ARG A 158 21.14 13.33 -55.69
C ARG A 158 20.27 12.08 -55.60
N ALA A 159 20.71 10.97 -56.19
CA ALA A 159 20.01 9.70 -56.12
C ALA A 159 19.96 9.16 -54.69
N SER A 160 21.08 9.21 -53.95
CA SER A 160 21.14 8.84 -52.54
C SER A 160 20.21 9.70 -51.70
N ALA A 161 20.28 11.02 -51.85
CA ALA A 161 19.42 11.95 -51.11
C ALA A 161 17.92 11.75 -51.42
N ALA A 162 17.58 11.41 -52.67
CA ALA A 162 16.21 11.08 -53.04
C ALA A 162 15.74 9.76 -52.41
N ALA A 163 16.60 8.74 -52.34
CA ALA A 163 16.32 7.48 -51.66
C ALA A 163 16.15 7.69 -50.14
N ASP A 164 17.04 8.46 -49.51
CA ASP A 164 16.95 8.80 -48.09
C ASP A 164 15.66 9.59 -47.78
N ALA A 165 15.29 10.53 -48.65
CA ALA A 165 14.05 11.29 -48.52
C ALA A 165 12.81 10.39 -48.69
N ALA A 166 12.83 9.41 -49.59
CA ALA A 166 11.76 8.43 -49.75
C ALA A 166 11.63 7.55 -48.50
N ALA A 167 12.75 7.01 -47.99
CA ALA A 167 12.78 6.21 -46.77
C ALA A 167 12.29 7.00 -45.54
N ALA A 168 12.67 8.28 -45.42
CA ALA A 168 12.20 9.15 -44.35
C ALA A 168 10.68 9.41 -44.43
N ARG A 169 10.13 9.57 -45.63
CA ARG A 169 8.67 9.71 -45.82
C ARG A 169 7.93 8.44 -45.47
N GLU A 170 8.42 7.29 -45.89
CA GLU A 170 7.83 5.99 -45.51
C GLU A 170 7.86 5.79 -43.99
N ALA A 171 8.99 6.09 -43.35
CA ALA A 171 9.11 6.03 -41.89
C ALA A 171 8.13 6.98 -41.18
N LEU A 172 7.93 8.20 -41.71
CA LEU A 172 6.94 9.14 -41.19
C LEU A 172 5.52 8.57 -41.32
N THR A 173 5.13 8.06 -42.49
CA THR A 173 3.79 7.49 -42.70
C THR A 173 3.54 6.26 -41.82
N ALA A 174 4.56 5.43 -41.60
CA ALA A 174 4.46 4.29 -40.68
C ALA A 174 4.31 4.74 -39.22
N ALA A 175 5.03 5.80 -38.82
CA ALA A 175 4.91 6.39 -37.49
C ALA A 175 3.54 7.02 -37.25
N GLU A 176 2.99 7.73 -38.24
CA GLU A 176 1.64 8.30 -38.23
C GLU A 176 0.59 7.19 -38.12
N ALA A 177 0.67 6.15 -38.96
CA ALA A 177 -0.24 5.00 -38.89
C ALA A 177 -0.21 4.32 -37.51
N ARG A 178 0.98 4.12 -36.91
CA ARG A 178 1.07 3.54 -35.55
C ARG A 178 0.58 4.50 -34.46
N ALA A 179 0.67 5.81 -34.67
CA ALA A 179 0.11 6.80 -33.76
C ALA A 179 -1.43 6.78 -33.81
N GLU A 180 -2.01 6.69 -35.00
CA GLU A 180 -3.45 6.53 -35.20
C GLU A 180 -3.96 5.22 -34.58
N GLU A 181 -3.29 4.10 -34.84
CA GLU A 181 -3.63 2.81 -34.24
C GLU A 181 -3.60 2.86 -32.71
N ARG A 182 -2.56 3.43 -32.10
CA ARG A 182 -2.49 3.64 -30.63
C ARG A 182 -3.56 4.59 -30.10
N SER A 183 -4.06 5.51 -30.93
CA SER A 183 -5.16 6.39 -30.53
C SER A 183 -6.50 5.65 -30.57
N ALA A 184 -6.70 4.77 -31.56
CA ALA A 184 -7.85 3.89 -31.68
C ALA A 184 -7.86 2.85 -30.56
N GLU A 185 -6.73 2.19 -30.28
CA GLU A 185 -6.55 1.27 -29.14
C GLU A 185 -6.95 1.95 -27.82
N ARG A 186 -6.38 3.13 -27.53
CA ARG A 186 -6.72 3.88 -26.30
C ARG A 186 -8.17 4.32 -26.24
N SER A 187 -8.79 4.62 -27.39
CA SER A 187 -10.22 5.00 -27.44
C SER A 187 -11.11 3.77 -27.19
N ALA A 188 -10.75 2.61 -27.74
CA ALA A 188 -11.43 1.34 -27.49
C ALA A 188 -11.29 0.89 -26.03
N GLU A 189 -10.09 1.01 -25.44
CA GLU A 189 -9.84 0.74 -24.03
C GLU A 189 -10.68 1.65 -23.12
N ARG A 190 -10.73 2.96 -23.40
CA ARG A 190 -11.59 3.90 -22.66
C ARG A 190 -13.06 3.52 -22.78
N ALA A 191 -13.55 3.22 -23.97
CA ALA A 191 -14.94 2.81 -24.18
C ALA A 191 -15.27 1.46 -23.51
N ALA A 192 -14.30 0.55 -23.38
CA ALA A 192 -14.46 -0.69 -22.63
C ALA A 192 -14.51 -0.42 -21.11
N ALA A 193 -13.58 0.40 -20.60
CA ALA A 193 -13.56 0.79 -19.19
C ALA A 193 -14.83 1.55 -18.78
N GLU A 194 -15.32 2.46 -19.62
CA GLU A 194 -16.59 3.18 -19.41
C GLU A 194 -17.78 2.22 -19.35
N ARG A 195 -17.82 1.20 -20.22
CA ARG A 195 -18.85 0.15 -20.17
C ARG A 195 -18.78 -0.65 -18.86
N THR A 196 -17.60 -1.09 -18.44
CA THR A 196 -17.44 -1.80 -17.17
C THR A 196 -17.85 -0.92 -15.98
N ILE A 197 -17.51 0.37 -15.98
CA ILE A 197 -17.95 1.30 -14.94
C ILE A 197 -19.48 1.43 -14.94
N GLN A 198 -20.11 1.48 -16.11
CA GLN A 198 -21.56 1.56 -16.20
C GLN A 198 -22.24 0.26 -15.73
N GLU A 199 -21.71 -0.91 -16.11
CA GLU A 199 -22.17 -2.21 -15.62
C GLU A 199 -22.10 -2.28 -14.08
N LEU A 200 -20.98 -1.87 -13.48
CA LEU A 200 -20.83 -1.81 -12.03
C LEU A 200 -21.80 -0.83 -11.36
N ARG A 201 -22.09 0.31 -12.00
CA ARG A 201 -23.09 1.26 -11.50
C ARG A 201 -24.50 0.66 -11.53
N ASP A 202 -24.84 -0.05 -12.59
CA ASP A 202 -26.13 -0.70 -12.75
C ASP A 202 -26.28 -1.87 -11.75
N GLU A 203 -25.23 -2.67 -11.55
CA GLU A 203 -25.20 -3.71 -10.51
C GLU A 203 -25.36 -3.12 -9.11
N LEU A 204 -24.64 -2.04 -8.81
CA LEU A 204 -24.74 -1.37 -7.52
C LEU A 204 -26.13 -0.75 -7.30
N ALA A 205 -26.77 -0.24 -8.36
CA ALA A 205 -28.15 0.22 -8.30
C ALA A 205 -29.13 -0.94 -8.03
N ARG A 206 -28.94 -2.11 -8.65
CA ARG A 206 -29.74 -3.32 -8.37
C ARG A 206 -29.58 -3.78 -6.93
N VAL A 207 -28.34 -3.92 -6.46
CA VAL A 207 -28.07 -4.32 -5.06
C VAL A 207 -28.68 -3.34 -4.07
N ARG A 208 -28.67 -2.03 -4.35
CA ARG A 208 -29.35 -1.04 -3.51
C ARG A 208 -30.87 -1.23 -3.51
N ALA A 209 -31.48 -1.45 -4.66
CA ALA A 209 -32.92 -1.69 -4.76
C ALA A 209 -33.34 -3.00 -4.06
N ASP A 210 -32.55 -4.06 -4.20
CA ASP A 210 -32.77 -5.33 -3.51
C ASP A 210 -32.64 -5.15 -1.99
N ALA A 211 -31.60 -4.46 -1.53
CA ALA A 211 -31.41 -4.14 -0.11
C ALA A 211 -32.54 -3.26 0.45
N GLU A 212 -33.02 -2.26 -0.29
CA GLU A 212 -34.20 -1.46 0.10
C GLU A 212 -35.45 -2.32 0.23
N THR A 213 -35.62 -3.30 -0.68
CA THR A 213 -36.73 -4.26 -0.64
C THR A 213 -36.64 -5.18 0.57
N GLU A 214 -35.45 -5.72 0.86
CA GLU A 214 -35.20 -6.54 2.05
C GLU A 214 -35.41 -5.76 3.35
N VAL A 215 -34.95 -4.50 3.42
CA VAL A 215 -35.17 -3.63 4.57
C VAL A 215 -36.65 -3.31 4.74
N ALA A 216 -37.39 -3.08 3.66
CA ALA A 216 -38.84 -2.88 3.72
C ALA A 216 -39.56 -4.13 4.22
N ALA A 217 -39.19 -5.32 3.71
CA ALA A 217 -39.75 -6.59 4.17
C ALA A 217 -39.46 -6.83 5.67
N ALA A 218 -38.23 -6.61 6.11
CA ALA A 218 -37.85 -6.75 7.53
C ALA A 218 -38.61 -5.77 8.42
N ARG A 219 -38.87 -4.53 7.96
CA ARG A 219 -39.68 -3.56 8.70
C ARG A 219 -41.13 -4.03 8.86
N GLU A 220 -41.72 -4.60 7.82
CA GLU A 220 -43.07 -5.16 7.90
C GLU A 220 -43.13 -6.40 8.80
N GLU A 221 -42.10 -7.25 8.80
CA GLU A 221 -42.00 -8.38 9.75
C GLU A 221 -41.92 -7.91 11.20
N VAL A 222 -41.10 -6.88 11.47
CA VAL A 222 -41.01 -6.26 12.81
C VAL A 222 -42.36 -5.68 13.21
N ARG A 223 -43.03 -4.94 12.31
CA ARG A 223 -44.34 -4.37 12.58
C ARG A 223 -45.38 -5.45 12.87
N ALA A 224 -45.42 -6.53 12.08
CA ALA A 224 -46.31 -7.66 12.32
C ALA A 224 -46.02 -8.36 13.66
N ALA A 225 -44.74 -8.47 14.05
CA ALA A 225 -44.35 -9.01 15.34
C ALA A 225 -44.76 -8.11 16.51
N GLU A 226 -44.63 -6.79 16.37
CA GLU A 226 -45.11 -5.79 17.32
C GLU A 226 -46.64 -5.86 17.47
N GLU A 227 -47.39 -5.86 16.37
CA GLU A 227 -48.85 -6.00 16.38
C GLU A 227 -49.28 -7.30 17.07
N ARG A 228 -48.59 -8.42 16.82
CA ARG A 228 -48.86 -9.69 17.52
C ARG A 228 -48.48 -9.64 19.00
N ALA A 229 -47.43 -8.91 19.37
CA ALA A 229 -47.04 -8.71 20.76
C ALA A 229 -48.09 -7.86 21.51
N GLU A 230 -48.56 -6.77 20.90
CA GLU A 230 -49.66 -5.96 21.42
C GLU A 230 -50.94 -6.78 21.56
N GLN A 231 -51.29 -7.59 20.56
CA GLN A 231 -52.45 -8.47 20.62
C GLN A 231 -52.34 -9.46 21.80
N ARG A 232 -51.17 -10.09 22.00
CA ARG A 232 -50.94 -10.98 23.15
C ARG A 232 -51.00 -10.24 24.49
N MET A 233 -50.55 -8.99 24.55
CA MET A 233 -50.66 -8.17 25.75
C MET A 233 -52.12 -7.84 26.06
N ALA A 234 -52.93 -7.54 25.04
CA ALA A 234 -54.36 -7.33 25.16
C ALA A 234 -55.11 -8.61 25.57
N GLU A 235 -54.80 -9.75 24.94
CA GLU A 235 -55.30 -11.08 25.31
C GLU A 235 -55.02 -11.37 26.80
N ARG A 236 -53.75 -11.23 27.24
CA ARG A 236 -53.38 -11.41 28.66
C ARG A 236 -54.05 -10.41 29.60
N ALA A 237 -54.31 -9.18 29.16
CA ALA A 237 -55.04 -8.20 29.96
C ALA A 237 -56.51 -8.61 30.13
N SER A 238 -57.16 -9.08 29.08
CA SER A 238 -58.51 -9.63 29.11
C SER A 238 -58.58 -10.87 30.00
N GLU A 239 -57.65 -11.82 29.84
CA GLU A 239 -57.57 -13.02 30.68
C GLU A 239 -57.39 -12.69 32.16
N ARG A 240 -56.57 -11.66 32.49
CA ARG A 240 -56.43 -11.16 33.86
C ARG A 240 -57.72 -10.54 34.38
N GLN A 241 -58.42 -9.74 33.59
CA GLN A 241 -59.71 -9.18 33.99
C GLN A 241 -60.76 -10.28 34.23
N ASP A 242 -60.83 -11.29 33.36
CA ASP A 242 -61.73 -12.43 33.52
C ASP A 242 -61.37 -13.25 34.77
N ALA A 243 -60.07 -13.48 35.01
CA ALA A 243 -59.60 -14.16 36.21
C ALA A 243 -59.91 -13.37 37.48
N GLU A 244 -59.70 -12.05 37.48
CA GLU A 244 -60.06 -11.16 38.58
C GLU A 244 -61.57 -11.17 38.84
N HIS A 245 -62.39 -11.11 37.79
CA HIS A 245 -63.84 -11.21 37.90
C HIS A 245 -64.27 -12.56 38.51
N ARG A 246 -63.68 -13.68 38.07
CA ARG A 246 -63.94 -15.00 38.67
C ARG A 246 -63.52 -15.06 40.13
N VAL A 247 -62.38 -14.47 40.49
CA VAL A 247 -61.94 -14.37 41.89
C VAL A 247 -62.91 -13.54 42.72
N GLN A 248 -63.39 -12.41 42.19
CA GLN A 248 -64.40 -11.58 42.86
C GLN A 248 -65.72 -12.33 43.01
N GLN A 249 -66.16 -13.07 42.00
CA GLN A 249 -67.35 -13.90 42.07
C GLN A 249 -67.22 -14.98 43.14
N VAL A 250 -66.10 -15.73 43.17
CA VAL A 250 -65.84 -16.74 44.19
C VAL A 250 -65.77 -16.12 45.60
N ARG A 251 -65.21 -14.91 45.74
CA ARG A 251 -65.24 -14.18 47.01
C ARG A 251 -66.66 -13.83 47.43
N GLY A 252 -67.48 -13.32 46.51
CA GLY A 252 -68.89 -13.04 46.77
C GLY A 252 -69.69 -14.28 47.15
N GLU A 253 -69.45 -15.41 46.47
CA GLU A 253 -70.04 -16.71 46.81
C GLU A 253 -69.57 -17.21 48.18
N LEU A 254 -68.28 -17.05 48.51
CA LEU A 254 -67.75 -17.38 49.84
C LEU A 254 -68.34 -16.51 50.95
N ASP A 255 -68.53 -15.21 50.70
CA ASP A 255 -69.14 -14.30 51.66
C ASP A 255 -70.64 -14.61 51.84
N GLN A 256 -71.33 -15.00 50.77
CA GLN A 256 -72.70 -15.51 50.85
C GLN A 256 -72.77 -16.81 51.66
N VAL A 257 -71.90 -17.78 51.38
CA VAL A 257 -71.82 -19.03 52.16
C VAL A 257 -71.49 -18.76 53.62
N ARG A 258 -70.63 -17.78 53.93
CA ARG A 258 -70.35 -17.35 55.31
C ARG A 258 -71.57 -16.72 55.97
N ALA A 259 -72.33 -15.91 55.25
CA ALA A 259 -73.58 -15.31 55.74
C ALA A 259 -74.64 -16.40 56.01
N ASP A 260 -74.87 -17.28 55.03
CA ASP A 260 -75.82 -18.39 55.15
C ASP A 260 -75.40 -19.35 56.28
N ALA A 261 -74.10 -19.62 56.44
CA ALA A 261 -73.57 -20.41 57.55
C ALA A 261 -73.72 -19.70 58.90
N ALA A 262 -73.54 -18.38 58.96
CA ALA A 262 -73.78 -17.59 60.17
C ALA A 262 -75.26 -17.62 60.56
N ASP A 263 -76.16 -17.51 59.59
CA ASP A 263 -77.61 -17.62 59.78
C ASP A 263 -78.01 -19.03 60.21
N ALA A 264 -77.43 -20.07 59.60
CA ALA A 264 -77.65 -21.45 60.01
C ALA A 264 -77.13 -21.73 61.44
N VAL A 265 -75.97 -21.18 61.82
CA VAL A 265 -75.44 -21.26 63.18
C VAL A 265 -76.32 -20.48 64.16
N ALA A 266 -76.84 -19.33 63.78
CA ALA A 266 -77.77 -18.56 64.60
C ALA A 266 -79.11 -19.31 64.80
N ALA A 267 -79.65 -19.91 63.73
CA ALA A 267 -80.84 -20.75 63.79
C ALA A 267 -80.63 -21.99 64.66
N ALA A 268 -79.50 -22.69 64.51
CA ALA A 268 -79.13 -23.84 65.33
C ALA A 268 -78.94 -23.46 66.81
N ARG A 269 -78.34 -22.30 67.10
CA ARG A 269 -78.24 -21.76 68.47
C ARG A 269 -79.62 -21.39 69.04
N GLY A 270 -80.51 -20.85 68.22
CA GLY A 270 -81.90 -20.58 68.59
C GLY A 270 -82.66 -21.86 68.94
N GLN A 271 -82.54 -22.91 68.12
CA GLN A 271 -83.13 -24.22 68.39
C GLN A 271 -82.54 -24.86 69.65
N ALA A 272 -81.22 -24.89 69.78
CA ALA A 272 -80.55 -25.41 70.96
C ALA A 272 -80.95 -24.65 72.24
N SER A 273 -81.08 -23.32 72.18
CA SER A 273 -81.56 -22.52 73.30
C SER A 273 -83.03 -22.84 73.65
N GLY A 274 -83.87 -23.10 72.65
CA GLY A 274 -85.27 -23.52 72.85
C GLY A 274 -85.36 -24.91 73.49
N GLU A 275 -84.55 -25.86 73.06
CA GLU A 275 -84.47 -27.20 73.63
C GLU A 275 -83.92 -27.19 75.07
N ILE A 276 -82.90 -26.37 75.33
CA ILE A 276 -82.35 -26.17 76.69
C ILE A 276 -83.42 -25.56 77.61
N ALA A 277 -84.19 -24.58 77.15
CA ALA A 277 -85.27 -23.99 77.95
C ALA A 277 -86.38 -25.02 78.27
N ALA A 278 -86.79 -25.82 77.28
CA ALA A 278 -87.77 -26.90 77.47
C ALA A 278 -87.27 -27.99 78.42
N ALA A 279 -85.98 -28.35 78.32
CA ALA A 279 -85.34 -29.30 79.23
C ALA A 279 -85.23 -28.75 80.67
N GLN A 280 -84.94 -27.46 80.82
CA GLN A 280 -84.89 -26.79 82.13
C GLN A 280 -86.27 -26.70 82.79
N GLU A 281 -87.32 -26.38 82.04
CA GLU A 281 -88.69 -26.37 82.55
C GLU A 281 -89.12 -27.77 83.01
N THR A 282 -88.82 -28.79 82.20
CA THR A 282 -89.07 -30.20 82.54
C THR A 282 -88.28 -30.62 83.79
N ALA A 283 -87.03 -30.22 83.91
CA ALA A 283 -86.19 -30.49 85.08
C ALA A 283 -86.71 -29.78 86.34
N GLN A 284 -87.18 -28.53 86.23
CA GLN A 284 -87.76 -27.80 87.36
C GLN A 284 -89.06 -28.44 87.87
N VAL A 285 -89.90 -28.94 86.96
CA VAL A 285 -91.11 -29.72 87.32
C VAL A 285 -90.73 -31.01 88.07
N GLN A 286 -89.67 -31.70 87.64
CA GLN A 286 -89.18 -32.91 88.32
C GLN A 286 -88.55 -32.60 89.70
N ILE A 287 -87.79 -31.51 89.81
CA ILE A 287 -87.21 -31.05 91.08
C ILE A 287 -88.31 -30.65 92.07
N ALA A 288 -89.37 -29.98 91.61
CA ALA A 288 -90.52 -29.64 92.46
C ALA A 288 -91.21 -30.89 93.01
N LYS A 289 -91.47 -31.90 92.16
CA LYS A 289 -92.04 -33.19 92.57
C LYS A 289 -91.14 -33.93 93.57
N ALA A 290 -89.83 -33.94 93.34
CA ALA A 290 -88.86 -34.58 94.24
C ALA A 290 -88.79 -33.88 95.61
N ARG A 291 -88.89 -32.54 95.65
CA ARG A 291 -88.90 -31.78 96.92
C ARG A 291 -90.14 -32.04 97.76
N THR A 292 -91.32 -32.15 97.15
CA THR A 292 -92.55 -32.49 97.87
C THR A 292 -92.47 -33.89 98.47
N ALA A 293 -91.98 -34.87 97.70
CA ALA A 293 -91.76 -36.24 98.19
C ALA A 293 -90.74 -36.31 99.34
N ALA A 294 -89.66 -35.52 99.28
CA ALA A 294 -88.66 -35.44 100.34
C ALA A 294 -89.20 -34.81 101.64
N GLN A 295 -90.05 -33.79 101.54
CA GLN A 295 -90.69 -33.16 102.71
C GLN A 295 -91.67 -34.11 103.43
N GLU A 296 -92.43 -34.91 102.67
CA GLU A 296 -93.31 -35.93 103.24
C GLU A 296 -92.54 -37.09 103.91
N ALA A 297 -91.34 -37.42 103.43
CA ALA A 297 -90.48 -38.42 104.06
C ALA A 297 -89.85 -37.89 105.37
N MET A 298 -89.42 -36.62 105.40
CA MET A 298 -88.88 -35.98 106.60
C MET A 298 -89.92 -35.85 107.72
N ALA A 299 -91.18 -35.53 107.39
CA ALA A 299 -92.26 -35.45 108.37
C ALA A 299 -92.64 -36.81 108.99
N ARG A 300 -92.39 -37.92 108.29
CA ARG A 300 -92.56 -39.28 108.82
C ARG A 300 -91.41 -39.66 109.75
N ALA A 301 -90.17 -39.42 109.32
CA ALA A 301 -88.98 -39.71 110.11
C ALA A 301 -88.94 -38.92 111.44
N GLN A 302 -89.45 -37.68 111.48
CA GLN A 302 -89.49 -36.88 112.71
C GLN A 302 -90.44 -37.44 113.78
N ARG A 303 -91.55 -38.09 113.40
CA ARG A 303 -92.46 -38.73 114.37
C ARG A 303 -91.86 -39.99 114.97
N GLU A 304 -91.20 -40.81 114.14
CA GLU A 304 -90.52 -42.04 114.58
C GLU A 304 -89.36 -41.73 115.54
N VAL A 305 -88.63 -40.63 115.32
CA VAL A 305 -87.53 -40.20 116.21
C VAL A 305 -88.03 -39.71 117.57
N GLU A 306 -89.21 -39.11 117.66
CA GLU A 306 -89.78 -38.66 118.94
C GLU A 306 -90.27 -39.84 119.80
N GLU A 307 -90.86 -40.87 119.18
CA GLU A 307 -91.26 -42.10 119.88
C GLU A 307 -90.05 -42.87 120.44
N VAL A 308 -88.99 -43.03 119.63
CA VAL A 308 -87.75 -43.73 120.05
C VAL A 308 -87.01 -42.97 121.17
N ARG A 309 -87.08 -41.63 121.19
CA ARG A 309 -86.46 -40.82 122.25
C ARG A 309 -87.16 -40.95 123.61
N ALA A 310 -88.48 -41.17 123.62
CA ALA A 310 -89.22 -41.39 124.86
C ALA A 310 -88.89 -42.76 125.49
N GLU A 311 -88.74 -43.81 124.67
CA GLU A 311 -88.33 -45.14 125.15
C GLU A 311 -86.86 -45.19 125.61
N ALA A 312 -85.95 -44.55 124.88
CA ALA A 312 -84.52 -44.55 125.23
C ALA A 312 -84.21 -43.84 126.56
N ALA A 313 -84.96 -42.81 126.94
CA ALA A 313 -84.77 -42.09 128.20
C ALA A 313 -85.10 -42.96 129.44
N ALA A 314 -86.05 -43.89 129.31
CA ALA A 314 -86.40 -44.82 130.38
C ALA A 314 -85.32 -45.90 130.59
N HIS A 315 -84.70 -46.40 129.51
CA HIS A 315 -83.66 -47.43 129.59
C HIS A 315 -82.31 -46.92 130.12
N VAL A 316 -81.94 -45.66 129.86
CA VAL A 316 -80.67 -45.08 130.32
C VAL A 316 -80.63 -44.82 131.84
N ALA A 317 -81.77 -44.58 132.48
CA ALA A 317 -81.86 -44.36 133.93
C ALA A 317 -81.68 -45.66 134.75
N GLU A 318 -81.97 -46.82 134.16
CA GLU A 318 -81.78 -48.14 134.77
C GLU A 318 -80.32 -48.61 134.62
N ALA A 319 -79.71 -48.38 133.45
CA ALA A 319 -78.33 -48.78 133.17
C ALA A 319 -77.28 -48.03 134.02
N ARG A 320 -77.50 -46.76 134.36
CA ARG A 320 -76.56 -45.97 135.18
C ARG A 320 -76.40 -46.47 136.61
N ARG A 321 -77.45 -47.05 137.20
CA ARG A 321 -77.37 -47.64 138.56
C ARG A 321 -76.54 -48.92 138.61
N GLN A 322 -76.43 -49.65 137.49
CA GLN A 322 -75.66 -50.89 137.40
C GLN A 322 -74.18 -50.65 137.06
N ALA A 323 -73.86 -49.56 136.37
CA ALA A 323 -72.49 -49.24 135.96
C ALA A 323 -71.57 -48.74 137.11
N ASP A 324 -72.11 -47.98 138.07
CA ASP A 324 -71.30 -47.44 139.17
C ASP A 324 -70.78 -48.51 140.14
N ALA A 325 -71.45 -49.67 140.20
CA ALA A 325 -71.00 -50.80 141.02
C ALA A 325 -69.84 -51.59 140.40
N ALA A 326 -69.64 -51.51 139.08
CA ALA A 326 -68.65 -52.32 138.35
C ALA A 326 -67.28 -51.64 138.20
N ILE A 327 -67.22 -50.30 138.22
CA ILE A 327 -66.01 -49.52 137.92
C ILE A 327 -64.95 -49.59 139.04
N THR A 328 -65.34 -49.81 140.30
CA THR A 328 -64.37 -49.90 141.41
C THR A 328 -63.52 -51.19 141.37
N ALA A 329 -64.01 -52.26 140.75
CA ALA A 329 -63.31 -53.55 140.70
C ALA A 329 -62.21 -53.64 139.63
N ALA A 330 -62.30 -52.84 138.55
CA ALA A 330 -61.40 -52.96 137.39
C ALA A 330 -60.05 -52.23 137.56
N HIS A 331 -59.90 -51.34 138.55
CA HIS A 331 -58.67 -50.57 138.77
C HIS A 331 -57.45 -51.36 139.28
N GLN A 332 -57.56 -52.65 139.60
CA GLN A 332 -56.44 -53.41 140.20
C GLN A 332 -55.67 -54.33 139.25
N ALA A 333 -56.18 -54.64 138.04
CA ALA A 333 -55.62 -55.71 137.19
C ALA A 333 -54.65 -55.27 136.07
N VAL A 334 -54.61 -53.99 135.68
CA VAL A 334 -53.98 -53.55 134.42
C VAL A 334 -52.49 -53.17 134.54
N HIS A 335 -51.94 -53.03 135.75
CA HIS A 335 -50.56 -52.54 135.93
C HIS A 335 -49.44 -53.57 135.65
N THR A 336 -49.74 -54.85 135.43
CA THR A 336 -48.71 -55.92 135.37
C THR A 336 -48.22 -56.27 133.96
N GLU A 337 -48.94 -55.91 132.88
CA GLU A 337 -48.71 -56.48 131.53
C GLU A 337 -47.73 -55.68 130.64
N ILE A 338 -47.37 -54.44 130.99
CA ILE A 338 -46.65 -53.51 130.10
C ILE A 338 -45.14 -53.83 129.92
N ALA A 339 -44.53 -54.67 130.76
CA ALA A 339 -43.07 -54.91 130.73
C ALA A 339 -42.58 -55.93 129.66
N ARG A 340 -43.46 -56.69 128.99
CA ARG A 340 -43.04 -57.87 128.20
C ARG A 340 -42.77 -57.63 126.71
N VAL A 341 -43.25 -56.54 126.10
CA VAL A 341 -43.32 -56.42 124.62
C VAL A 341 -42.09 -55.74 123.96
N HIS A 342 -41.13 -55.26 124.75
CA HIS A 342 -39.95 -54.53 124.26
C HIS A 342 -38.83 -55.37 123.59
N ALA A 343 -39.02 -56.67 123.32
CA ALA A 343 -37.94 -57.57 122.89
C ALA A 343 -37.99 -58.11 121.44
N GLU A 344 -39.01 -57.82 120.61
CA GLU A 344 -39.30 -58.70 119.44
C GLU A 344 -39.11 -58.13 118.01
N ARG A 345 -38.64 -56.90 117.75
CA ARG A 345 -38.75 -56.39 116.35
C ARG A 345 -37.55 -55.66 115.72
N GLU A 346 -36.35 -56.18 115.94
CA GLU A 346 -35.11 -55.84 115.21
C GLU A 346 -34.83 -56.75 113.98
N GLU A 347 -35.86 -57.11 113.19
CA GLU A 347 -35.71 -58.06 112.06
C GLU A 347 -36.12 -57.50 110.69
N ILE A 348 -36.40 -56.20 110.55
CA ILE A 348 -36.84 -55.59 109.27
C ILE A 348 -35.84 -54.50 108.84
N ARG A 349 -34.60 -54.92 108.56
CA ARG A 349 -33.48 -54.05 108.18
C ARG A 349 -32.84 -54.36 106.81
N ARG A 350 -33.53 -54.87 105.77
CA ARG A 350 -32.75 -55.32 104.59
C ARG A 350 -33.28 -55.32 103.14
N ALA A 351 -34.02 -54.32 102.62
CA ALA A 351 -34.07 -54.21 101.13
C ALA A 351 -34.34 -52.81 100.56
N ALA A 352 -33.41 -52.40 99.66
CA ALA A 352 -33.51 -51.45 98.55
C ALA A 352 -33.27 -49.94 98.82
N ALA A 353 -32.49 -49.17 98.03
CA ALA A 353 -31.20 -49.31 97.33
C ALA A 353 -30.89 -47.92 96.71
N ALA A 354 -29.63 -47.48 96.88
CA ALA A 354 -28.78 -46.50 96.15
C ALA A 354 -29.34 -45.27 95.38
N ARG A 355 -28.62 -44.15 95.56
CA ARG A 355 -28.65 -42.84 94.90
C ARG A 355 -27.45 -42.68 93.94
N ASP A 356 -27.61 -41.91 92.87
CA ASP A 356 -26.59 -41.18 92.05
C ASP A 356 -27.24 -39.83 91.62
N ALA A 357 -26.66 -38.61 91.72
CA ALA A 357 -25.44 -37.98 91.14
C ALA A 357 -25.60 -37.77 89.60
N VAL A 358 -25.35 -36.64 88.93
CA VAL A 358 -24.19 -35.70 88.92
C VAL A 358 -24.55 -34.39 88.17
N ALA A 359 -23.89 -33.29 88.54
CA ALA A 359 -23.76 -32.05 87.78
C ALA A 359 -22.34 -31.94 87.17
N GLY A 360 -22.23 -31.36 85.96
CA GLY A 360 -20.99 -30.77 85.42
C GLY A 360 -20.15 -31.64 84.50
N GLU A 361 -20.35 -31.51 83.17
CA GLU A 361 -19.36 -31.74 82.11
C GLU A 361 -19.94 -31.20 80.80
N THR A 362 -19.61 -29.96 80.44
CA THR A 362 -20.05 -29.33 79.18
C THR A 362 -19.27 -29.93 78.01
N THR A 363 -19.82 -30.98 77.43
CA THR A 363 -19.41 -31.49 76.13
C THR A 363 -19.75 -30.42 75.08
N LEU A 364 -18.72 -29.80 74.49
CA LEU A 364 -18.85 -28.80 73.42
C LEU A 364 -19.39 -29.48 72.14
N SER A 365 -20.71 -29.66 72.09
CA SER A 365 -21.41 -30.16 70.93
C SER A 365 -21.71 -29.01 69.98
N ILE A 366 -21.42 -29.17 68.69
CA ILE A 366 -21.90 -28.25 67.65
C ILE A 366 -23.43 -28.24 67.75
N PRO A 367 -24.08 -27.07 67.94
CA PRO A 367 -25.52 -27.01 68.07
C PRO A 367 -26.19 -27.52 66.79
N VAL A 368 -27.16 -28.42 66.94
CA VAL A 368 -27.92 -28.96 65.82
C VAL A 368 -29.13 -28.05 65.55
N PRO A 369 -29.28 -27.48 64.36
CA PRO A 369 -30.44 -26.65 64.03
C PRO A 369 -31.74 -27.47 64.02
N ALA A 370 -32.84 -26.81 64.37
CA ALA A 370 -34.17 -27.36 64.17
C ALA A 370 -34.41 -27.67 62.68
N ALA A 371 -35.22 -28.69 62.38
CA ALA A 371 -35.42 -29.16 61.01
C ALA A 371 -35.91 -28.07 60.04
N SER A 372 -36.66 -27.08 60.55
CA SER A 372 -37.20 -25.97 59.74
C SER A 372 -36.15 -24.93 59.32
N ILE A 373 -35.06 -24.77 60.07
CA ILE A 373 -34.03 -23.74 59.78
C ILE A 373 -32.75 -24.33 59.16
N ARG A 374 -32.56 -25.66 59.22
CA ARG A 374 -31.36 -26.38 58.78
C ARG A 374 -30.89 -26.06 57.35
N ALA A 375 -31.82 -25.80 56.43
CA ALA A 375 -31.48 -25.48 55.04
C ALA A 375 -30.66 -24.18 54.89
N HIS A 376 -30.68 -23.30 55.92
CA HIS A 376 -30.05 -21.98 55.88
C HIS A 376 -28.91 -21.81 56.89
N THR A 377 -28.49 -22.87 57.59
CA THR A 377 -27.47 -22.82 58.65
C THR A 377 -26.12 -23.40 58.26
N GLY A 378 -25.98 -23.95 57.04
CA GLY A 378 -24.77 -24.64 56.59
C GLY A 378 -23.49 -23.84 56.78
N ALA A 379 -23.47 -22.55 56.41
CA ALA A 379 -22.29 -21.70 56.59
C ALA A 379 -21.89 -21.49 58.06
N ILE A 380 -22.86 -21.48 58.99
CA ILE A 380 -22.62 -21.36 60.44
C ILE A 380 -22.07 -22.68 60.99
N GLU A 381 -22.63 -23.81 60.55
CA GLU A 381 -22.19 -25.15 60.93
C GLU A 381 -20.76 -25.42 60.44
N ASP A 382 -20.44 -25.03 59.20
CA ASP A 382 -19.11 -25.17 58.61
C ASP A 382 -18.08 -24.34 59.40
N ALA A 383 -18.39 -23.09 59.74
CA ALA A 383 -17.50 -22.24 60.54
C ALA A 383 -17.24 -22.82 61.95
N LEU A 384 -18.29 -23.33 62.62
CA LEU A 384 -18.16 -24.00 63.92
C LEU A 384 -17.34 -25.29 63.81
N ALA A 385 -17.51 -26.06 62.73
CA ALA A 385 -16.75 -27.27 62.48
C ALA A 385 -15.27 -26.97 62.24
N THR A 386 -14.94 -25.94 61.45
CA THR A 386 -13.55 -25.54 61.18
C THR A 386 -12.84 -25.11 62.47
N VAL A 387 -13.46 -24.25 63.30
CA VAL A 387 -12.86 -23.81 64.58
C VAL A 387 -12.73 -24.98 65.55
N ARG A 388 -13.72 -25.87 65.62
CA ARG A 388 -13.61 -27.11 66.42
C ARG A 388 -12.49 -28.02 65.94
N HIS A 389 -12.22 -28.06 64.64
CA HIS A 389 -11.10 -28.83 64.10
C HIS A 389 -9.75 -28.23 64.51
N VAL A 390 -9.63 -26.90 64.55
CA VAL A 390 -8.46 -26.22 65.12
C VAL A 390 -8.29 -26.57 66.60
N ASP A 391 -9.36 -26.45 67.41
CA ASP A 391 -9.35 -26.84 68.83
C ASP A 391 -8.90 -28.30 69.02
N TYR A 392 -9.44 -29.23 68.24
CA TYR A 392 -9.10 -30.65 68.33
C TYR A 392 -7.64 -30.94 67.97
N VAL A 393 -7.10 -30.33 66.91
CA VAL A 393 -5.70 -30.52 66.51
C VAL A 393 -4.75 -29.92 67.56
N LEU A 394 -5.12 -28.78 68.15
CA LEU A 394 -4.35 -28.15 69.23
C LEU A 394 -4.39 -28.95 70.52
N GLU A 395 -5.56 -29.47 70.89
CA GLU A 395 -5.73 -30.33 72.06
C GLU A 395 -4.94 -31.64 71.90
N ALA A 396 -4.95 -32.24 70.70
CA ALA A 396 -4.12 -33.40 70.39
C ALA A 396 -2.61 -33.08 70.52
N ALA A 397 -2.18 -31.93 70.00
CA ALA A 397 -0.80 -31.46 70.13
C ALA A 397 -0.39 -31.19 71.59
N ALA A 398 -1.33 -30.71 72.43
CA ALA A 398 -1.10 -30.43 73.84
C ALA A 398 -1.08 -31.71 74.70
N ALA A 399 -1.94 -32.68 74.39
CA ALA A 399 -2.04 -33.94 75.10
C ALA A 399 -0.88 -34.91 74.79
N GLU A 400 -0.30 -34.89 73.59
CA GLU A 400 0.83 -35.75 73.19
C GLU A 400 2.20 -35.28 73.72
N GLY A 401 2.26 -34.25 74.58
CA GLY A 401 3.45 -33.96 75.39
C GLY A 401 4.72 -33.67 74.56
N GLY A 402 4.60 -32.89 73.48
CA GLY A 402 5.75 -32.33 72.77
C GLY A 402 6.20 -33.07 71.50
N GLY A 403 5.26 -33.53 70.66
CA GLY A 403 5.61 -34.04 69.34
C GLY A 403 4.44 -34.11 68.37
N LEU A 404 4.17 -33.03 67.64
CA LEU A 404 3.39 -33.12 66.40
C LEU A 404 4.06 -34.16 65.50
N ARG A 405 3.31 -35.16 65.03
CA ARG A 405 3.83 -36.25 64.21
C ARG A 405 4.01 -35.78 62.77
N GLY A 406 4.99 -34.92 62.56
CA GLY A 406 5.45 -34.46 61.24
C GLY A 406 4.94 -33.07 60.84
N GLY A 407 5.70 -32.38 59.99
CA GLY A 407 5.40 -31.01 59.51
C GLY A 407 4.06 -30.84 58.78
N GLY A 408 3.33 -31.92 58.52
CA GLY A 408 1.97 -31.88 57.99
C GLY A 408 0.95 -31.28 58.96
N ASP A 409 1.14 -31.41 60.28
CA ASP A 409 0.18 -30.88 61.26
C ASP A 409 0.26 -29.33 61.35
N VAL A 410 1.45 -28.73 61.16
CA VAL A 410 1.62 -27.27 61.15
C VAL A 410 1.02 -26.65 59.89
N GLU A 411 1.21 -27.27 58.72
CA GLU A 411 0.57 -26.82 57.48
C GLU A 411 -0.95 -26.99 57.53
N LEU A 412 -1.44 -28.09 58.13
CA LEU A 412 -2.87 -28.30 58.37
C LEU A 412 -3.45 -27.18 59.26
N VAL A 413 -2.79 -26.88 60.39
CA VAL A 413 -3.22 -25.77 61.26
C VAL A 413 -3.17 -24.44 60.53
N ARG A 414 -2.12 -24.16 59.73
CA ARG A 414 -2.03 -22.93 58.94
C ARG A 414 -3.19 -22.78 57.94
N ASN A 415 -3.54 -23.86 57.24
CA ASN A 415 -4.67 -23.86 56.29
C ASN A 415 -6.01 -23.69 57.00
N LEU A 416 -6.21 -24.37 58.14
CA LEU A 416 -7.42 -24.24 58.94
C LEU A 416 -7.56 -22.84 59.53
N VAL A 417 -6.48 -22.27 60.06
CA VAL A 417 -6.42 -20.90 60.56
C VAL A 417 -6.79 -19.90 59.47
N GLY A 418 -6.24 -20.04 58.26
CA GLY A 418 -6.63 -19.22 57.12
C GLY A 418 -8.12 -19.32 56.79
N THR A 419 -8.66 -20.55 56.83
CA THR A 419 -10.10 -20.79 56.60
C THR A 419 -10.97 -20.16 57.70
N VAL A 420 -10.55 -20.24 58.96
CA VAL A 420 -11.25 -19.61 60.10
C VAL A 420 -11.25 -18.08 59.94
N GLN A 421 -10.12 -17.47 59.56
CA GLN A 421 -10.05 -16.03 59.35
C GLN A 421 -10.98 -15.55 58.24
N GLU A 422 -11.05 -16.28 57.11
CA GLU A 422 -12.00 -15.98 56.03
C GLU A 422 -13.47 -16.14 56.48
N GLN A 423 -13.78 -17.22 57.19
CA GLN A 423 -15.14 -17.53 57.64
C GLN A 423 -15.62 -16.60 58.76
N ALA A 424 -14.73 -16.13 59.64
CA ALA A 424 -15.06 -15.31 60.80
C ALA A 424 -15.74 -13.98 60.44
N TRP A 425 -15.32 -13.35 59.33
CA TRP A 425 -15.93 -12.11 58.84
C TRP A 425 -17.36 -12.33 58.31
N GLY A 426 -17.57 -13.42 57.57
CA GLY A 426 -18.91 -13.79 57.07
C GLY A 426 -19.85 -14.26 58.17
N LEU A 427 -19.34 -14.92 59.21
CA LEU A 427 -20.14 -15.54 60.27
C LEU A 427 -20.97 -14.53 61.08
N SER A 428 -20.40 -13.36 61.39
CA SER A 428 -21.13 -12.32 62.14
C SER A 428 -22.36 -11.82 61.38
N GLU A 429 -22.22 -11.64 60.06
CA GLU A 429 -23.31 -11.20 59.19
C GLU A 429 -24.35 -12.33 58.97
N GLU A 430 -23.90 -13.57 58.80
CA GLU A 430 -24.78 -14.74 58.70
C GLU A 430 -25.63 -14.93 59.97
N LEU A 431 -25.01 -14.84 61.15
CA LEU A 431 -25.72 -14.95 62.43
C LEU A 431 -26.74 -13.81 62.64
N ARG A 432 -26.39 -12.58 62.24
CA ARG A 432 -27.28 -11.42 62.35
C ARG A 432 -28.47 -11.49 61.39
N THR A 433 -28.25 -11.99 60.18
CA THR A 433 -29.27 -12.01 59.12
C THR A 433 -30.16 -13.27 59.16
N LEU A 434 -29.73 -14.36 59.80
CA LEU A 434 -30.46 -15.62 59.81
C LEU A 434 -31.93 -15.49 60.28
N PRO A 435 -32.27 -14.81 61.39
CA PRO A 435 -33.67 -14.72 61.83
C PRO A 435 -34.57 -13.93 60.85
N SER A 436 -34.00 -12.98 60.09
CA SER A 436 -34.75 -12.21 59.08
C SER A 436 -35.06 -12.97 57.80
N ARG A 437 -34.48 -14.17 57.60
CA ARG A 437 -34.75 -15.03 56.44
C ARG A 437 -36.07 -15.79 56.56
N PHE A 438 -36.69 -15.80 57.75
CA PHE A 438 -37.91 -16.55 58.02
C PHE A 438 -39.11 -15.61 58.23
N GLY A 439 -40.26 -15.98 57.65
CA GLY A 439 -41.49 -15.18 57.74
C GLY A 439 -42.46 -15.60 58.85
N SER A 440 -42.30 -16.79 59.43
CA SER A 440 -43.17 -17.31 60.49
C SER A 440 -42.55 -17.14 61.88
N ASP A 441 -43.33 -16.63 62.83
CA ASP A 441 -42.88 -16.30 64.20
C ASP A 441 -42.18 -17.47 64.92
N TRP A 442 -42.63 -18.71 64.69
CA TRP A 442 -42.02 -19.91 65.27
C TRP A 442 -40.60 -20.17 64.74
N ASP A 443 -40.39 -20.06 63.43
CA ASP A 443 -39.07 -20.26 62.81
C ASP A 443 -38.12 -19.09 63.09
N VAL A 444 -38.64 -17.86 63.20
CA VAL A 444 -37.86 -16.70 63.67
C VAL A 444 -37.36 -16.94 65.09
N GLN A 445 -38.20 -17.46 66.00
CA GLN A 445 -37.79 -17.76 67.36
C GLN A 445 -36.78 -18.93 67.41
N ALA A 446 -36.99 -20.00 66.65
CA ALA A 446 -36.04 -21.11 66.53
C ALA A 446 -34.68 -20.63 65.99
N ALA A 447 -34.68 -19.76 64.97
CA ALA A 447 -33.46 -19.16 64.43
C ALA A 447 -32.75 -18.28 65.47
N ARG A 448 -33.47 -17.46 66.26
CA ARG A 448 -32.86 -16.64 67.33
C ARG A 448 -32.20 -17.51 68.41
N VAL A 449 -32.85 -18.58 68.84
CA VAL A 449 -32.30 -19.52 69.82
C VAL A 449 -31.05 -20.20 69.25
N TYR A 450 -31.10 -20.64 67.99
CA TYR A 450 -29.96 -21.24 67.32
C TYR A 450 -28.78 -20.27 67.19
N VAL A 451 -29.01 -19.03 66.74
CA VAL A 451 -27.99 -17.97 66.65
C VAL A 451 -27.31 -17.75 68.00
N SER A 452 -28.08 -17.59 69.07
CA SER A 452 -27.51 -17.39 70.41
C SER A 452 -26.65 -18.59 70.86
N THR A 453 -27.08 -19.81 70.52
CA THR A 453 -26.37 -21.04 70.89
C THR A 453 -25.10 -21.22 70.05
N ALA A 454 -25.17 -20.93 68.75
CA ALA A 454 -24.05 -20.98 67.82
C ALA A 454 -22.99 -19.92 68.16
N ALA A 455 -23.40 -18.69 68.45
CA ALA A 455 -22.48 -17.62 68.87
C ALA A 455 -21.77 -17.98 70.18
N ASN A 456 -22.49 -18.53 71.16
CA ASN A 456 -21.88 -18.99 72.41
C ASN A 456 -20.92 -20.14 72.18
N ALA A 457 -21.29 -21.15 71.37
CA ALA A 457 -20.42 -22.27 71.05
C ALA A 457 -19.13 -21.81 70.35
N TYR A 458 -19.24 -20.88 69.39
CA TYR A 458 -18.10 -20.30 68.69
C TYR A 458 -17.16 -19.55 69.65
N GLY A 459 -17.72 -18.69 70.51
CA GLY A 459 -16.95 -17.98 71.53
C GLY A 459 -16.25 -18.91 72.53
N SER A 460 -16.95 -19.95 72.99
CA SER A 460 -16.35 -20.95 73.90
C SER A 460 -15.22 -21.74 73.24
N LEU A 461 -15.33 -22.07 71.95
CA LEU A 461 -14.23 -22.72 71.21
C LEU A 461 -13.01 -21.79 71.07
N LEU A 462 -13.21 -20.50 70.75
CA LEU A 462 -12.10 -19.54 70.69
C LEU A 462 -11.41 -19.32 72.05
N GLN A 463 -12.16 -19.37 73.14
CA GLN A 463 -11.59 -19.29 74.49
C GLN A 463 -10.78 -20.55 74.82
N ARG A 464 -11.29 -21.75 74.49
CA ARG A 464 -10.57 -23.01 74.71
C ARG A 464 -9.31 -23.13 73.88
N ILE A 465 -9.33 -22.63 72.64
CA ILE A 465 -8.15 -22.52 71.80
C ILE A 465 -7.10 -21.63 72.45
N GLU A 466 -7.47 -20.46 73.00
CA GLU A 466 -6.53 -19.60 73.74
C GLU A 466 -5.94 -20.30 74.97
N GLU A 467 -6.79 -20.95 75.79
CA GLU A 467 -6.33 -21.71 76.96
C GLU A 467 -5.35 -22.83 76.55
N THR A 468 -5.62 -23.49 75.42
CA THR A 468 -4.76 -24.55 74.86
C THR A 468 -3.45 -23.98 74.31
N VAL A 469 -3.49 -22.82 73.63
CA VAL A 469 -2.30 -22.11 73.15
C VAL A 469 -1.39 -21.68 74.30
N ASP A 470 -1.96 -21.22 75.41
CA ASP A 470 -1.19 -20.89 76.62
C ASP A 470 -0.52 -22.12 77.24
N GLN A 471 -1.16 -23.29 77.18
CA GLN A 471 -0.55 -24.57 77.58
C GLN A 471 0.56 -25.00 76.60
N LEU A 472 0.32 -24.87 75.29
CA LEU A 472 1.30 -25.20 74.25
C LEU A 472 2.54 -24.29 74.30
N ARG A 473 2.38 -23.02 74.70
CA ARG A 473 3.47 -22.08 74.95
C ARG A 473 4.41 -22.56 76.05
N GLN A 474 3.87 -23.23 77.07
CA GLN A 474 4.67 -23.85 78.15
C GLN A 474 5.40 -25.12 77.68
N ASN A 475 4.90 -25.78 76.62
CA ASN A 475 5.45 -27.01 76.05
C ASN A 475 6.44 -26.80 74.87
N GLY A 476 6.75 -25.55 74.50
CA GLY A 476 7.84 -25.22 73.57
C GLY A 476 7.52 -25.27 72.06
N LEU A 477 6.26 -25.29 71.65
CA LEU A 477 5.84 -25.31 70.23
C LEU A 477 5.67 -23.90 69.64
N ALA A 478 6.77 -23.15 69.49
CA ALA A 478 6.73 -21.72 69.15
C ALA A 478 6.04 -21.37 67.82
N GLU A 479 6.28 -22.13 66.75
CA GLU A 479 5.70 -21.81 65.41
C GLU A 479 4.17 -21.98 65.38
N LEU A 480 3.65 -23.01 66.03
CA LEU A 480 2.20 -23.28 66.06
C LEU A 480 1.48 -22.29 66.98
N VAL A 481 2.10 -21.96 68.11
CA VAL A 481 1.63 -20.89 69.00
C VAL A 481 1.56 -19.55 68.26
N ASP A 482 2.55 -19.19 67.45
CA ASP A 482 2.58 -17.91 66.72
C ASP A 482 1.46 -17.81 65.67
N ILE A 483 1.24 -18.87 64.89
CA ILE A 483 0.18 -18.94 63.87
C ILE A 483 -1.21 -18.76 64.51
N VAL A 484 -1.49 -19.48 65.60
CA VAL A 484 -2.81 -19.43 66.24
C VAL A 484 -2.98 -18.16 67.08
N THR A 485 -1.92 -17.65 67.71
CA THR A 485 -1.98 -16.36 68.42
C THR A 485 -2.30 -15.23 67.44
N THR A 486 -1.66 -15.21 66.26
CA THR A 486 -1.96 -14.25 65.19
C THR A 486 -3.43 -14.33 64.76
N MET A 487 -3.95 -15.55 64.57
CA MET A 487 -5.37 -15.76 64.27
C MET A 487 -6.29 -15.17 65.34
N LEU A 488 -6.01 -15.43 66.63
CA LEU A 488 -6.82 -14.95 67.74
C LEU A 488 -6.77 -13.41 67.84
N ASP A 489 -5.58 -12.81 67.74
CA ASP A 489 -5.39 -11.35 67.84
C ASP A 489 -6.10 -10.59 66.72
N GLU A 490 -6.09 -11.14 65.50
CA GLU A 490 -6.76 -10.57 64.33
C GLU A 490 -8.24 -10.98 64.22
N HIS A 491 -8.75 -11.81 65.15
CA HIS A 491 -10.10 -12.36 65.04
C HIS A 491 -11.16 -11.27 65.29
N PRO A 492 -12.14 -11.05 64.39
CA PRO A 492 -13.14 -9.96 64.49
C PRO A 492 -14.11 -10.07 65.68
N TRP A 493 -13.98 -11.11 66.52
CA TRP A 493 -14.83 -11.37 67.68
C TRP A 493 -14.08 -11.12 69.02
N ARG A 494 -12.79 -10.74 68.95
CA ARG A 494 -11.97 -10.36 70.12
C ARG A 494 -11.76 -8.85 70.26
N GLN A 495 -12.16 -8.04 69.28
CA GLN A 495 -12.21 -6.59 69.40
C GLN A 495 -13.60 -6.18 69.93
N PRO A 496 -13.69 -5.42 71.04
CA PRO A 496 -14.96 -5.03 71.65
C PRO A 496 -15.80 -4.08 70.79
#